data_AF-A0A484YP37-F1
#
_entry.id   AF-A0A484YP37-F1
#
_cell.length_a   1.000
_cell.length_b   1.000
_cell.length_c   1.000
_cell.angle_alpha   90.00
_cell.angle_beta   90.00
_cell.angle_gamma   90.00
#
_symmetry.space_group_name_H-M   'P 1'
#
loop_
_entity.id
_entity.type
_entity.pdbx_description
1 polymer ?
#
loop_
_entity_poly.entity_id
_entity_poly.type
_entity_poly.pdbx_seq_one_letter_code
_entity_poly.pdbx_strand_id
1 'polypeptide(L)' 'MEISLLQAFALGIIAFIAGLDMFNGLTHMHRPVVLGPLVGLVLGDLHTGILTGGTLELVWMGLALWRAHSRLT' A
#
# COMPACT_ATOMS: atom_id res chain seq x y z
N MET A 1 11.68 8.90 15.17
CA MET A 1 10.31 9.40 14.92
C MET A 1 9.44 8.89 16.05
N GLU A 2 8.96 9.80 16.89
CA GLU A 2 7.90 9.48 17.86
C GLU A 2 6.58 9.43 17.07
N ILE A 3 5.96 8.26 16.96
CA ILE A 3 4.64 8.16 16.32
C ILE A 3 3.61 8.59 17.36
N SER A 4 2.90 9.69 17.08
CA SER A 4 1.82 10.11 17.98
C SER A 4 0.66 9.11 17.94
N LEU A 5 -0.04 8.96 19.06
CA LEU A 5 -1.22 8.08 19.15
C LEU A 5 -2.27 8.42 18.05
N LEU A 6 -2.37 9.71 17.70
CA LEU A 6 -3.24 10.20 16.65
C LEU A 6 -2.82 9.71 15.25
N GLN A 7 -1.51 9.72 14.95
CA GLN A 7 -0.99 9.18 13.69
C GLN A 7 -1.19 7.66 13.60
N ALA A 8 -0.95 6.93 14.69
CA ALA A 8 -1.19 5.50 14.72
C ALA A 8 -2.67 5.16 14.46
N PHE A 9 -3.59 5.92 15.06
CA PHE A 9 -5.02 5.77 14.83
C PHE A 9 -5.42 6.11 13.39
N ALA A 10 -4.89 7.21 12.82
CA ALA A 10 -5.11 7.59 11.43
C ALA A 10 -4.60 6.53 10.44
N LEU A 11 -3.41 5.96 10.67
CA LEU A 11 -2.87 4.85 9.89
C LEU A 11 -3.76 3.60 9.99
N GLY A 12 -4.29 3.30 11.18
CA GLY A 12 -5.22 2.20 11.40
C GLY A 12 -6.52 2.35 10.59
N ILE A 13 -7.08 3.56 10.54
CA ILE A 13 -8.28 3.84 9.72
C ILE A 13 -7.97 3.67 8.23
N ILE A 14 -6.83 4.21 7.76
CA ILE A 14 -6.42 4.07 6.35
C ILE A 14 -6.24 2.60 5.97
N ALA A 15 -5.58 1.81 6.84
CA ALA A 15 -5.40 0.38 6.63
C ALA A 15 -6.74 -0.39 6.63
N PHE A 16 -7.68 -0.01 7.50
CA PHE A 16 -9.02 -0.61 7.55
C PHE A 16 -9.82 -0.33 6.28
N ILE A 17 -9.82 0.93 5.82
CA ILE A 17 -10.51 1.33 4.58
C ILE A 17 -9.89 0.62 3.37
N ALA A 18 -8.55 0.58 3.29
CA ALA A 18 -7.86 -0.13 2.21
C ALA A 18 -8.12 -1.65 2.23
N GLY A 19 -8.24 -2.24 3.42
CA GLY A 19 -8.63 -3.64 3.58
C GLY A 19 -10.06 -3.92 3.11
N LEU A 20 -11.00 -3.02 3.39
CA LEU A 20 -12.38 -3.12 2.88
C LEU A 20 -12.47 -2.93 1.36
N ASP A 21 -11.67 -2.02 0.78
CA ASP A 21 -11.62 -1.82 -0.68
C ASP A 21 -11.10 -3.05 -1.43
N MET A 22 -10.26 -3.87 -0.79
CA MET A 22 -9.80 -5.15 -1.36
C MET A 22 -10.96 -6.09 -1.70
N PHE A 23 -12.09 -6.00 -1.00
CA PHE A 23 -13.30 -6.79 -1.27
C PHE A 23 -14.25 -6.12 -2.26
N ASN A 24 -14.25 -4.78 -2.33
CA ASN A 24 -15.19 -4.03 -3.17
C ASN A 24 -14.71 -3.82 -4.61
N GLY A 25 -13.44 -4.11 -4.94
CA GLY A 25 -12.93 -4.26 -6.31
C GLY A 25 -12.97 -3.03 -7.23
N LEU A 26 -13.62 -1.94 -6.82
CA LEU A 26 -13.99 -0.83 -7.70
C LEU A 26 -13.04 0.37 -7.62
N THR A 27 -12.29 0.59 -6.52
CA THR A 27 -11.47 1.82 -6.39
C THR A 27 -9.96 1.64 -6.49
N HIS A 28 -9.45 0.41 -6.61
CA HIS A 28 -8.01 0.11 -6.73
C HIS A 28 -7.14 0.78 -5.64
N MET A 29 -7.72 1.24 -4.52
CA MET A 29 -6.99 1.93 -3.45
C MET A 29 -6.09 0.98 -2.66
N HIS A 30 -6.32 -0.33 -2.77
CA HIS A 30 -5.42 -1.34 -2.22
C HIS A 30 -4.04 -1.37 -2.91
N ARG A 31 -3.87 -0.74 -4.08
CA ARG A 31 -2.58 -0.78 -4.76
C ARG A 31 -1.53 -0.03 -3.94
N PRO A 32 -0.35 -0.62 -3.72
CA PRO A 32 0.71 0.02 -2.95
C PRO A 32 1.15 1.37 -3.52
N VAL A 33 0.94 1.63 -4.82
CA VAL A 33 1.17 2.95 -5.43
C VAL A 33 0.28 4.07 -4.86
N VAL A 34 -0.92 3.75 -4.36
CA VAL A 34 -1.84 4.73 -3.74
C VAL A 34 -1.68 4.74 -2.22
N LEU A 35 -1.50 3.56 -1.62
CA LEU A 35 -1.29 3.42 -0.17
C LEU A 35 0.02 4.02 0.33
N GLY A 36 1.13 3.84 -0.39
CA GLY A 36 2.45 4.34 0.01
C GLY A 36 2.48 5.86 0.20
N PRO A 37 2.01 6.66 -0.77
CA PRO A 37 1.90 8.11 -0.62
C PRO A 37 0.97 8.54 0.53
N LEU A 38 -0.15 7.85 0.74
CA LEU A 38 -1.08 8.15 1.84
C LEU A 38 -0.44 7.92 3.21
N VAL A 39 0.29 6.82 3.38
CA VAL A 39 1.04 6.52 4.61
C VAL A 39 2.18 7.53 4.82
N GLY A 40 2.92 7.86 3.77
CA GLY A 40 3.97 8.88 3.82
C GLY A 40 3.44 10.26 4.21
N LEU A 41 2.26 10.63 3.72
CA LEU A 41 1.59 11.89 4.05
C LEU A 41 1.19 11.95 5.53
N VAL A 42 0.69 10.86 6.12
CA VAL A 42 0.36 10.79 7.56
C VAL A 42 1.61 10.83 8.44
N LEU A 43 2.70 10.22 7.96
CA LEU A 43 3.98 10.20 8.67
C LEU A 43 4.79 11.50 8.51
N GLY A 44 4.38 12.40 7.61
CA GLY A 44 5.06 13.67 7.33
C GLY A 44 6.24 13.55 6.34
N ASP A 45 6.43 12.39 5.72
CA ASP A 45 7.46 12.15 4.69
C ASP A 45 6.84 11.50 3.45
N LEU A 46 6.39 12.36 2.55
CA LEU A 46 5.78 11.96 1.28
C LEU A 46 6.79 11.28 0.35
N HIS A 47 8.06 11.69 0.38
CA HIS A 47 9.08 11.16 -0.52
C HIS A 47 9.36 9.69 -0.22
N THR A 48 9.54 9.36 1.07
CA THR A 48 9.70 7.97 1.52
C THR A 48 8.43 7.15 1.23
N GLY A 49 7.23 7.73 1.40
CA GLY A 49 5.97 7.06 1.05
C GLY A 49 5.82 6.72 -0.43
N ILE A 50 6.20 7.62 -1.33
CA ILE A 50 6.15 7.39 -2.78
C ILE A 50 7.18 6.32 -3.20
N LEU A 51 8.42 6.40 -2.69
CA LEU A 51 9.47 5.42 -2.98
C LEU A 51 9.09 4.02 -2.51
N THR A 52 8.59 3.89 -1.28
CA THR A 52 8.14 2.61 -0.73
C THR A 52 6.89 2.08 -1.44
N GLY A 53 5.92 2.93 -1.77
CA GLY A 53 4.74 2.54 -2.55
C GLY A 53 5.06 2.07 -3.96
N GLY A 54 5.93 2.81 -4.68
CA GLY A 54 6.36 2.45 -6.03
C GLY A 54 7.19 1.17 -6.08
N THR A 55 8.08 0.96 -5.11
CA THR A 55 8.86 -0.29 -5.01
C THR A 55 7.97 -1.49 -4.70
N LEU A 56 6.98 -1.35 -3.80
CA LEU A 56 6.00 -2.40 -3.50
C LEU A 56 5.14 -2.76 -4.72
N GLU A 57 4.75 -1.78 -5.54
CA GLU A 57 4.02 -2.02 -6.80
C GLU A 57 4.85 -2.87 -7.77
N LEU A 58 6.14 -2.56 -7.94
CA LEU A 58 7.04 -3.33 -8.80
C LEU A 58 7.24 -4.77 -8.29
N VAL A 59 7.39 -4.95 -6.97
CA VAL A 59 7.46 -6.29 -6.35
C VAL A 59 6.18 -7.07 -6.61
N TRP A 60 5.03 -6.41 -6.54
CA TRP A 60 3.73 -7.05 -6.78
C TRP A 60 3.58 -7.49 -8.23
N MET A 61 4.00 -6.65 -9.19
CA MET A 61 4.07 -7.03 -10.61
C MET A 61 5.01 -8.22 -10.84
N GLY A 62 6.17 -8.25 -10.19
CA GLY A 62 7.11 -9.38 -10.27
C GLY A 62 6.54 -10.67 -9.69
N LEU A 63 5.86 -10.60 -8.56
CA LEU A 63 5.18 -11.76 -7.94
C LEU A 63 4.02 -12.26 -8.82
N ALA A 64 3.27 -11.36 -9.46
CA ALA A 64 2.22 -11.73 -10.40
C ALA A 64 2.79 -12.48 -11.61
N LEU A 65 3.94 -12.05 -12.14
CA LEU A 65 4.65 -12.75 -13.21
C LEU A 65 5.12 -14.14 -12.75
N TRP A 66 5.72 -14.25 -11.57
CA TRP A 66 6.14 -15.55 -11.03
C TRP A 66 4.97 -16.52 -10.88
N ARG A 67 3.83 -16.05 -10.37
CA ARG A 67 2.59 -16.84 -10.27
C ARG A 67 2.03 -17.27 -11.62
N ALA A 68 2.25 -16.49 -12.68
CA ALA A 68 1.86 -16.88 -14.03
C ALA A 68 2.77 -17.98 -14.57
N HIS A 69 4.08 -17.88 -14.31
CA HIS A 69 5.05 -18.90 -14.69
C HIS A 69 4.84 -20.22 -13.95
N SER A 70 4.59 -20.19 -12.64
CA SER A 70 4.40 -21.39 -11.80
C SER A 70 3.10 -22.16 -12.08
N ARG A 71 2.21 -21.66 -12.95
CA ARG A 71 1.01 -22.38 -13.41
C ARG A 71 1.25 -23.17 -14.71
N LEU A 72 2.41 -22.99 -15.33
CA LEU A 72 2.78 -23.62 -16.61
C LEU A 72 3.75 -24.81 -16.43
N THR A 73 4.13 -25.13 -15.18
CA THR A 73 4.93 -26.29 -14.77
C THR A 73 4.12 -27.17 -13.84
#